data_AF-A0A728PWV3-F1
#
_entry.id   AF-A0A728PWV3-F1
#
_cell.length_a   1.000
_cell.length_b   1.000
_cell.length_c   1.000
_cell.angle_alpha   90.00
_cell.angle_beta   90.00
_cell.angle_gamma   90.00
#
_symmetry.space_group_name_H-M   'P 1'
#
loop_
_entity.id
_entity.type
_entity.pdbx_description
1 polymer ?
#
loop_
_entity_poly.entity_id
_entity_poly.type
_entity_poly.pdbx_seq_one_letter_code
_entity_poly.pdbx_strand_id
1 'polypeptide(L)' 'MFRLSSVKIEGFWGRLNASCSFNEDVNIIIGRNGTGKTTFMNIL' A
#
# COMPACT_ATOMS: atom_id res chain seq x y z
N MET A 1 -1.00 -19.94 7.38
CA MET A 1 -0.72 -18.50 7.50
C MET A 1 -1.18 -17.84 6.22
N PHE A 2 -1.93 -16.74 6.29
CA PHE A 2 -2.42 -16.03 5.11
C PHE A 2 -1.40 -14.99 4.66
N ARG A 3 -1.25 -14.81 3.33
CA ARG A 3 -0.40 -13.80 2.71
C ARG A 3 -1.25 -12.91 1.82
N LEU A 4 -0.96 -11.62 1.82
CA LEU A 4 -1.61 -10.67 0.91
C LEU A 4 -0.89 -10.76 -0.45
N SER A 5 -1.63 -11.06 -1.51
CA SER A 5 -1.07 -11.14 -2.87
C SER A 5 -1.18 -9.81 -3.61
N SER A 6 -2.28 -9.09 -3.40
CA SER A 6 -2.50 -7.76 -3.95
C SER A 6 -3.51 -6.95 -3.14
N VAL A 7 -3.51 -5.64 -3.37
CA VAL A 7 -4.47 -4.69 -2.81
C VAL A 7 -4.86 -3.65 -3.84
N LYS A 8 -6.11 -3.19 -3.78
CA LYS A 8 -6.58 -1.99 -4.48
C LYS A 8 -7.37 -1.13 -3.49
N ILE A 9 -6.96 0.13 -3.37
CA ILE A 9 -7.55 1.12 -2.46
C ILE A 9 -8.08 2.25 -3.32
N GLU A 10 -9.38 2.50 -3.24
CA GLU A 10 -10.06 3.59 -3.95
C GLU A 10 -10.33 4.74 -2.99
N GLY A 11 -10.26 5.98 -3.49
CA GLY A 11 -10.47 7.16 -2.64
C GLY A 11 -9.37 7.36 -1.58
N PHE A 12 -8.16 6.87 -1.84
CA PHE A 12 -6.98 7.13 -1.04
C PHE A 12 -6.78 8.64 -0.87
N TRP A 13 -6.82 9.11 0.38
CA TRP A 13 -6.84 10.54 0.72
C TRP A 13 -7.93 11.34 0.00
N GLY A 14 -9.06 10.70 -0.31
CA GLY A 14 -10.22 11.32 -0.96
C GLY A 14 -10.02 11.77 -2.41
N ARG A 15 -8.85 11.52 -3.01
CA ARG A 15 -8.54 11.97 -4.39
C ARG A 15 -7.63 11.08 -5.21
N LEU A 16 -6.97 10.10 -4.60
CA LEU A 16 -6.06 9.18 -5.28
C LEU A 16 -6.60 7.76 -5.21
N ASN A 17 -6.09 6.89 -6.06
CA ASN A 17 -6.26 5.45 -5.92
C ASN A 17 -4.87 4.82 -5.78
N ALA A 18 -4.75 3.74 -5.01
CA ALA A 18 -3.51 3.00 -4.84
C ALA A 18 -3.72 1.52 -5.16
N SER A 19 -2.76 0.89 -5.83
CA SER A 19 -2.78 -0.54 -6.11
C SER A 19 -1.38 -1.11 -6.01
N CYS A 20 -1.26 -2.31 -5.44
CA CYS A 20 0.02 -2.97 -5.26
C CYS A 20 -0.16 -4.48 -5.33
N SER A 21 0.80 -5.16 -5.97
CA SER A 21 1.01 -6.60 -5.84
C SER A 21 2.20 -6.83 -4.93
N PHE A 22 2.10 -7.80 -4.03
CA PHE A 22 3.14 -8.09 -3.04
C PHE A 22 4.00 -9.27 -3.49
N ASN A 23 5.31 -9.14 -3.28
CA ASN A 23 6.23 -10.26 -3.31
C ASN A 23 5.98 -11.17 -2.11
N GLU A 24 6.27 -12.46 -2.27
CA GLU A 24 6.05 -13.47 -1.23
C GLU A 24 7.01 -13.35 -0.04
N ASP A 25 8.20 -12.77 -0.28
CA ASP A 25 9.26 -12.69 0.71
C ASP A 25 9.34 -11.31 1.37
N VAL A 26 9.75 -10.28 0.61
CA VAL A 26 9.98 -8.94 1.13
C VAL A 26 9.42 -7.87 0.19
N ASN A 27 8.75 -6.88 0.76
CA ASN A 27 8.22 -5.72 0.05
C ASN A 27 8.80 -4.45 0.67
N ILE A 28 9.28 -3.53 -0.18
CA ILE A 28 9.87 -2.26 0.25
C ILE A 28 8.99 -1.12 -0.23
N ILE A 29 8.46 -0.34 0.70
CA ILE A 29 7.69 0.87 0.41
C ILE A 29 8.56 2.09 0.66
N ILE A 30 8.98 2.76 -0.41
CA ILE A 30 9.87 3.93 -0.39
C ILE A 30 9.20 5.14 -1.05
N GLY A 31 9.58 6.34 -0.59
CA GLY A 31 9.06 7.60 -1.08
C GLY A 31 9.39 8.74 -0.12
N ARG A 32 9.24 9.99 -0.57
CA ARG A 32 9.49 11.18 0.27
C ARG A 32 8.60 11.19 1.52
N ASN A 33 8.98 11.93 2.56
CA ASN A 33 8.11 12.08 3.73
C ASN A 33 6.77 12.72 3.31
N GLY A 34 5.67 12.30 3.92
CA GLY A 34 4.33 12.82 3.59
C GLY A 34 3.72 12.32 2.28
N THR A 35 4.24 11.25 1.67
CA THR A 35 3.67 10.67 0.42
C THR A 35 2.69 9.51 0.63
N GLY A 36 2.25 9.26 1.87
CA GLY A 36 1.18 8.29 2.13
C GLY A 36 1.62 6.87 2.46
N LYS A 37 2.93 6.60 2.61
CA LYS A 37 3.45 5.27 2.98
C LYS A 37 2.80 4.73 4.27
N THR A 38 2.76 5.54 5.33
CA THR A 38 2.14 5.13 6.61
C THR A 38 0.63 4.98 6.49
N THR A 39 -0.06 5.86 5.74
CA THR A 39 -1.51 5.69 5.49
C THR A 39 -1.78 4.40 4.73
N PHE A 40 -0.99 4.09 3.71
CA PHE A 40 -1.10 2.84 2.97
C PHE A 40 -0.95 1.64 3.90
N MET A 41 0.08 1.62 4.74
CA MET A 41 0.29 0.54 5.73
C MET A 41 -0.84 0.41 6.75
N ASN A 42 -1.51 1.49 7.13
CA ASN A 42 -2.63 1.44 8.07
C ASN A 42 -3.95 0.94 7.46
N ILE A 43 -4.06 0.91 6.12
CA ILE A 43 -5.23 0.38 5.41
C ILE A 43 -5.09 -1.13 5.17
N LEU A 44 -3.86 -1.63 5.04
CA LEU A 44 -3.54 -3.07 4.94
C LEU A 44 -3.77 -3.77 6.28
#